data_AF-A0A1B6J1Z4-F1
#
_entry.id   AF-A0A1B6J1Z4-F1
#
_cell.length_a   1.000
_cell.length_b   1.000
_cell.length_c   1.000
_cell.angle_alpha   90.00
_cell.angle_beta   90.00
_cell.angle_gamma   90.00
#
_symmetry.space_group_name_H-M   'P 1'
#
loop_
_entity.id
_entity.type
_entity.pdbx_description
1 polymer ?
#
loop_
_entity_poly.entity_id
_entity_poly.type
_entity_poly.pdbx_seq_one_letter_code
_entity_poly.pdbx_strand_id
1 'polypeptide(L)'
;MPKPTPVEDLIIPPQDNRICGTICMCQMTAVLSSVAIVYLTVAIYMPSMRAFKSGITEVPAMCTTTRAVTKDNCDWGSCGEWCLSKTSGACIQIYVNLRHNGSSLLFANCTNTANKTCYGIDQENAKKNRCIA
;
A
#
# COMPACT_ATOMS: atom_id res chain seq x y z
N MET A 1 41.89 -20.07 57.35
CA MET A 1 41.71 -21.29 56.53
C MET A 1 40.53 -21.03 55.60
N PRO A 2 40.74 -20.94 54.29
CA PRO A 2 39.66 -20.70 53.33
C PRO A 2 38.79 -21.96 53.22
N LYS A 3 37.47 -21.77 53.26
CA LYS A 3 36.47 -22.84 53.13
C LYS A 3 36.54 -23.39 51.70
N PRO A 4 36.69 -24.71 51.50
CA PRO A 4 36.70 -25.27 50.15
C PRO A 4 35.33 -25.06 49.51
N THR A 5 35.32 -24.38 48.36
CA THR A 5 34.14 -24.25 47.50
C THR A 5 33.90 -25.60 46.81
N PRO A 6 32.69 -26.18 46.88
CA PRO A 6 32.39 -27.42 46.17
C PRO A 6 32.53 -27.17 44.66
N VAL A 7 33.26 -28.05 43.98
CA VAL A 7 33.27 -28.09 42.52
C VAL A 7 31.94 -28.72 42.13
N GLU A 8 30.99 -27.90 41.68
CA GLU A 8 29.81 -28.41 41.00
C GLU A 8 30.28 -28.99 39.67
N ASP A 9 30.60 -30.28 39.67
CA ASP A 9 30.65 -31.07 38.46
C ASP A 9 29.26 -31.01 37.83
N LEU A 10 29.05 -30.08 36.90
CA LEU A 10 27.98 -30.20 35.92
C LEU A 10 28.33 -31.40 35.03
N ILE A 11 28.15 -32.61 35.58
CA ILE A 11 28.01 -33.83 34.80
C ILE A 11 26.73 -33.61 33.99
N ILE A 12 26.90 -33.17 32.75
CA ILE A 12 25.80 -33.13 31.79
C ILE A 12 25.52 -34.62 31.51
N PRO A 13 24.33 -35.15 31.87
CA PRO A 13 23.99 -36.53 31.57
C PRO A 13 24.14 -36.74 30.05
N PRO A 14 24.48 -37.95 29.57
CA PRO A 14 24.71 -38.20 28.15
C PRO A 14 23.51 -37.70 27.35
N GLN A 15 23.65 -36.54 26.70
CA GLN A 15 22.58 -35.96 25.93
C GLN A 15 22.54 -36.66 24.59
N ASP A 16 21.36 -37.18 24.23
CA ASP A 16 21.13 -37.64 22.89
C ASP A 16 21.20 -36.43 21.95
N ASN A 17 22.25 -36.39 21.12
CA ASN A 17 22.48 -35.32 20.15
C ASN A 17 21.29 -35.13 19.21
N ARG A 18 20.46 -36.15 18.99
CA ARG A 18 19.24 -36.03 18.19
C ARG A 18 18.20 -35.18 18.92
N ILE A 19 17.97 -35.43 20.21
CA ILE A 19 17.00 -34.70 21.02
C ILE A 19 17.47 -33.24 21.19
N CYS A 20 18.74 -33.04 21.52
CA CYS A 20 19.30 -31.70 21.71
C CYS A 20 19.28 -30.89 20.38
N GLY A 21 19.58 -31.54 19.26
CA GLY A 21 19.49 -30.94 17.92
C GLY A 21 18.06 -30.55 17.53
N THR A 22 17.07 -31.41 17.77
CA THR A 22 15.66 -31.09 17.49
C THR A 22 15.17 -29.93 18.34
N ILE A 23 15.48 -29.91 19.64
CA ILE A 23 15.10 -28.81 20.53
C ILE A 23 15.73 -27.49 20.05
N CYS A 24 17.02 -27.51 19.68
CA CYS A 24 17.71 -26.33 19.15
C CYS A 24 17.03 -25.78 17.90
N MET A 25 16.70 -26.65 16.94
CA MET A 25 16.01 -26.24 15.71
C MET A 25 14.60 -25.70 15.98
N CYS A 26 13.84 -26.34 16.89
CA CYS A 26 12.52 -25.85 17.27
C CYS A 26 12.60 -24.48 17.96
N GLN A 27 13.56 -24.28 18.86
CA GLN A 27 13.78 -23.00 19.54
C GLN A 27 14.22 -21.91 18.56
N MET A 28 15.17 -22.19 17.67
CA MET A 28 15.61 -21.27 16.63
C MET A 28 14.46 -20.87 15.70
N THR A 29 13.65 -21.85 15.27
CA THR A 29 12.48 -21.59 14.42
C THR A 29 11.47 -20.70 15.12
N ALA A 30 11.15 -20.96 16.40
CA ALA A 30 10.21 -20.15 17.16
C ALA A 30 10.66 -18.69 17.28
N VAL A 31 11.96 -18.47 17.55
CA VAL A 31 12.53 -17.11 17.62
C VAL A 31 12.45 -16.42 16.26
N LEU A 32 12.89 -17.06 15.18
CA LEU A 32 12.84 -16.47 13.84
C LEU A 32 11.40 -16.18 13.39
N SER A 33 10.45 -17.08 13.67
CA SER A 33 9.04 -16.88 13.37
C SER A 33 8.45 -15.69 14.14
N SER A 34 8.78 -15.54 15.43
CA SER A 34 8.30 -14.39 16.21
C SER A 34 8.80 -13.06 15.66
N VAL A 35 10.07 -12.98 15.30
CA VAL A 35 10.68 -11.79 14.69
C VAL A 35 10.04 -11.50 13.33
N ALA A 36 9.84 -12.52 12.50
CA ALA A 36 9.20 -12.38 11.20
C ALA A 36 7.78 -11.80 11.31
N ILE A 37 6.97 -12.25 12.27
CA ILE A 37 5.61 -11.74 12.49
C ILE A 37 5.63 -10.25 12.83
N VAL A 38 6.54 -9.81 13.71
CA VAL A 38 6.67 -8.39 14.09
C VAL A 38 7.01 -7.54 12.86
N TYR A 39 7.99 -7.97 12.05
CA TYR A 39 8.38 -7.25 10.84
C TYR A 39 7.25 -7.17 9.81
N LEU A 40 6.58 -8.28 9.52
CA LEU A 40 5.45 -8.32 8.58
C LEU A 40 4.30 -7.43 9.04
N THR A 41 4.07 -7.35 10.36
CA THR A 41 3.01 -6.51 10.92
C THR A 41 3.28 -5.02 10.66
N VAL A 42 4.52 -4.56 10.88
CA VAL A 42 4.87 -3.14 10.70
C VAL A 42 5.01 -2.78 9.22
N ALA A 43 5.65 -3.63 8.43
CA ALA A 43 5.96 -3.33 7.03
C ALA A 43 4.76 -3.51 6.08
N ILE A 44 3.87 -4.46 6.36
CA ILE A 44 2.78 -4.83 5.43
C ILE A 44 1.41 -4.59 6.06
N TYR A 45 1.16 -5.10 7.26
CA TYR A 45 -0.18 -5.07 7.84
C TYR A 45 -0.64 -3.64 8.20
N MET A 46 0.21 -2.85 8.84
CA MET A 46 -0.12 -1.46 9.19
C MET A 46 -0.43 -0.58 7.96
N PRO A 47 0.42 -0.50 6.91
CA PRO A 47 0.11 0.33 5.75
C PRO A 47 -1.09 -0.18 4.95
N SER A 48 -1.26 -1.50 4.80
CA SER A 48 -2.45 -2.05 4.11
C SER A 48 -3.74 -1.71 4.85
N MET A 49 -3.79 -1.87 6.18
CA MET A 49 -4.96 -1.47 6.98
C MET A 49 -5.27 0.02 6.88
N ARG A 50 -4.25 0.88 6.77
CA ARG A 50 -4.46 2.33 6.55
C ARG A 50 -5.04 2.60 5.16
N ALA A 51 -4.59 1.88 4.13
CA ALA A 51 -5.12 2.00 2.77
C ALA A 51 -6.57 1.50 2.66
N PHE A 52 -6.93 0.39 3.31
CA PHE A 52 -8.32 -0.07 3.34
C PHE A 52 -9.24 0.92 4.09
N LYS A 53 -8.72 1.57 5.13
CA LYS A 53 -9.46 2.60 5.88
C LYS A 53 -9.49 3.97 5.20
N SER A 54 -8.66 4.23 4.19
CA SER A 54 -8.64 5.54 3.51
C SER A 54 -9.81 5.73 2.53
N GLY A 55 -10.72 4.77 2.44
CA GLY A 55 -11.94 4.89 1.62
C GLY A 55 -11.68 4.82 0.13
N ILE A 56 -10.54 4.27 -0.29
CA ILE A 56 -10.26 3.97 -1.69
C ILE A 56 -11.26 2.90 -2.12
N THR A 57 -12.19 3.27 -3.00
CA THR A 57 -13.20 2.37 -3.53
C THR A 57 -12.55 1.31 -4.43
N GLU A 58 -12.93 0.05 -4.26
CA GLU A 58 -12.49 -1.06 -5.12
C GLU A 58 -12.96 -0.89 -6.58
N VAL A 59 -13.96 -0.04 -6.80
CA VAL A 59 -14.48 0.26 -8.14
C VAL A 59 -13.48 1.18 -8.86
N PRO A 60 -12.90 0.74 -10.00
CA PRO A 60 -11.99 1.57 -10.77
C PRO A 60 -12.74 2.80 -11.32
N ALA A 61 -12.23 3.99 -11.02
CA ALA A 61 -12.74 5.26 -11.55
C ALA A 61 -11.76 5.84 -12.57
N MET A 62 -12.28 6.48 -13.62
CA MET A 62 -11.45 7.15 -14.62
C MET A 62 -11.25 8.61 -14.23
N CYS A 63 -10.01 9.06 -14.11
CA CYS A 63 -9.68 10.43 -13.74
C CYS A 63 -9.20 11.22 -14.97
N THR A 64 -9.68 12.45 -15.14
CA THR A 64 -9.14 13.39 -16.15
C THR A 64 -8.40 14.52 -15.44
N THR A 65 -7.12 14.69 -15.74
CA THR A 65 -6.30 15.76 -15.18
C THR A 65 -6.79 17.13 -15.64
N THR A 66 -7.02 18.05 -14.70
CA THR A 66 -7.49 19.41 -14.98
C THR A 66 -6.36 20.43 -14.85
N ARG A 67 -5.48 20.27 -13.85
CA ARG A 67 -4.34 21.15 -13.61
C ARG A 67 -3.22 20.42 -12.86
N ALA A 68 -1.99 20.82 -13.11
CA ALA A 68 -0.81 20.41 -12.36
C ALA A 68 -0.11 21.66 -11.82
N VAL A 69 0.15 21.69 -10.52
CA VAL A 69 0.74 22.85 -9.84
C VAL A 69 1.95 22.38 -9.05
N THR A 70 3.10 23.00 -9.26
CA THR A 70 4.27 22.78 -8.42
C THR A 70 4.22 23.76 -7.24
N LYS A 71 4.30 23.24 -6.02
CA LYS A 71 4.26 24.02 -4.78
C LYS A 71 5.50 23.67 -3.95
N ASP A 72 6.13 24.67 -3.35
CA ASP A 72 7.35 24.45 -2.55
C ASP A 72 7.06 23.79 -1.19
N ASN A 73 5.83 23.91 -0.70
CA ASN A 73 5.38 23.29 0.55
C ASN A 73 3.97 22.70 0.38
N CYS A 74 3.86 21.38 0.36
CA CYS A 74 2.58 20.68 0.19
C CYS A 74 1.81 20.53 1.51
N ASP A 75 0.52 20.91 1.51
CA ASP A 75 -0.39 20.62 2.63
C ASP A 75 -0.82 19.14 2.65
N TRP A 76 -0.82 18.50 1.48
CA TRP A 76 -1.13 17.10 1.27
C TRP A 76 -0.28 16.57 0.10
N GLY A 77 0.07 15.28 0.16
CA GLY A 77 0.90 14.66 -0.86
C GLY A 77 1.00 13.16 -0.67
N SER A 78 1.53 12.50 -1.69
CA SER A 78 1.85 11.08 -1.61
C SER A 78 2.95 10.85 -0.59
N CYS A 79 2.85 9.71 0.08
CA CYS A 79 3.92 9.20 0.92
C CYS A 79 5.21 9.02 0.08
N GLY A 80 6.37 9.14 0.72
CA GLY A 80 7.66 8.88 0.08
C GLY A 80 7.91 7.37 -0.07
N GLU A 81 9.18 7.00 -0.22
CA GLU A 81 9.57 5.60 -0.38
C GLU A 81 8.93 4.69 0.69
N TRP A 82 8.32 3.60 0.24
CA TRP A 82 7.63 2.60 1.07
C TRP A 82 6.52 3.12 1.98
N CYS A 83 6.05 4.36 1.76
CA CYS A 83 5.21 5.09 2.71
C CYS A 83 5.78 5.20 4.14
N LEU A 84 7.09 5.01 4.32
CA LEU A 84 7.76 5.17 5.62
C LEU A 84 8.14 6.62 5.91
N SER A 85 8.28 7.42 4.85
CA SER A 85 8.71 8.82 4.93
C SER A 85 7.62 9.76 4.43
N LYS A 86 7.54 10.94 5.03
CA LYS A 86 6.80 12.06 4.43
C LYS A 86 7.64 12.66 3.32
N THR A 87 7.03 12.94 2.17
CA THR A 87 7.65 13.77 1.13
C THR A 87 7.90 15.15 1.73
N SER A 88 9.17 15.58 1.75
CA SER A 88 9.59 16.90 2.23
C SER A 88 10.14 17.75 1.09
N GLY A 89 9.72 19.01 1.01
CA GLY A 89 10.17 19.96 -0.03
C GLY A 89 9.16 20.18 -1.15
N ALA A 90 9.66 20.67 -2.29
CA ALA A 90 8.83 20.99 -3.45
C ALA A 90 8.14 19.74 -4.00
N CYS A 91 6.85 19.89 -4.30
CA CYS A 91 5.95 18.82 -4.66
C CYS A 91 5.06 19.24 -5.84
N ILE A 92 4.60 18.27 -6.63
CA ILE A 92 3.61 18.49 -7.68
C ILE A 92 2.24 18.03 -7.20
N GLN A 93 1.27 18.94 -7.25
CA GLN A 93 -0.14 18.65 -6.95
C GLN A 93 -0.91 18.53 -8.26
N ILE A 94 -1.39 17.32 -8.54
CA ILE A 94 -2.19 17.02 -9.72
C ILE A 94 -3.66 16.99 -9.31
N TYR A 95 -4.45 17.88 -9.89
CA TYR A 95 -5.88 17.93 -9.67
C TYR A 95 -6.58 17.21 -10.82
N VAL A 96 -7.55 16.39 -10.45
CA VAL A 96 -8.28 15.53 -11.37
C VAL A 96 -9.78 15.65 -11.15
N ASN A 97 -10.55 15.50 -12.22
CA ASN A 97 -11.98 15.24 -12.12
C ASN A 97 -12.22 13.73 -12.21
N LEU A 98 -12.93 13.19 -11.22
CA LEU A 98 -13.35 11.79 -11.16
C LEU A 98 -14.53 11.56 -12.12
N ARG A 99 -14.45 10.51 -12.93
CA ARG A 99 -15.57 9.96 -13.72
C ARG A 99 -15.83 8.53 -13.23
N HIS A 100 -16.98 8.32 -12.61
CA HIS A 100 -17.47 6.98 -12.32
C HIS A 100 -18.11 6.40 -13.59
N ASN A 101 -17.94 5.11 -13.81
CA ASN A 101 -18.39 4.43 -15.01
C ASN A 101 -19.92 4.55 -15.20
N GLY A 102 -20.37 4.94 -16.39
CA GLY A 102 -21.75 4.83 -16.87
C GLY A 102 -22.72 5.94 -16.44
N SER A 103 -23.03 6.86 -17.35
CA SER A 103 -24.29 7.60 -17.31
C SER A 103 -25.43 6.69 -17.78
N SER A 104 -26.42 6.42 -16.93
CA SER A 104 -27.66 5.73 -17.34
C SER A 104 -28.51 6.71 -18.16
N LEU A 105 -28.48 6.56 -19.48
CA LEU A 105 -29.32 7.34 -20.38
C LEU A 105 -30.67 6.64 -20.53
N LEU A 106 -31.73 7.22 -19.97
CA LEU A 106 -33.08 6.73 -20.14
C LEU A 106 -33.69 7.42 -21.38
N PHE A 107 -33.70 6.69 -22.50
CA PHE A 107 -34.27 7.18 -23.75
C PHE A 107 -35.78 6.96 -23.75
N ALA A 108 -36.57 7.98 -23.37
CA ALA A 108 -38.02 7.93 -23.46
C ALA A 108 -38.49 8.55 -24.79
N ASN A 109 -39.24 7.77 -25.58
CA ASN A 109 -39.91 8.21 -26.82
C ASN A 109 -38.96 8.67 -27.95
N CYS A 110 -37.82 8.00 -28.12
CA CYS A 110 -36.91 8.25 -29.25
C CYS A 110 -37.35 7.44 -30.48
N THR A 111 -37.57 8.09 -31.62
CA THR A 111 -37.92 7.46 -32.91
C THR A 111 -36.70 7.04 -33.73
N ASN A 112 -35.50 7.53 -33.38
CA ASN A 112 -34.25 7.21 -34.05
C ASN A 112 -33.13 7.05 -33.00
N THR A 113 -32.59 5.84 -32.91
CA THR A 113 -31.48 5.50 -32.00
C THR A 113 -30.25 5.18 -32.83
N ALA A 114 -29.15 5.90 -32.61
CA ALA A 114 -27.87 5.64 -33.26
C ALA A 114 -26.81 5.31 -32.22
N ASN A 115 -26.21 4.12 -32.31
CA ASN A 115 -25.09 3.74 -31.46
C ASN A 115 -23.84 4.50 -31.90
N LYS A 116 -23.46 5.51 -31.12
CA LYS A 116 -22.22 6.25 -31.32
C LYS A 116 -21.23 5.85 -30.24
N THR A 117 -20.24 5.05 -30.61
CA THR A 117 -19.08 4.79 -29.76
C THR A 117 -18.16 6.01 -29.78
N CYS A 118 -18.05 6.70 -28.66
CA CYS A 118 -17.06 7.75 -28.47
C CYS A 118 -15.71 7.07 -28.19
N TYR A 119 -14.86 7.00 -29.21
CA TYR A 119 -13.45 6.68 -29.00
C TYR A 119 -12.81 7.80 -28.15
N GLY A 120 -11.73 7.46 -27.41
CA GLY A 120 -11.00 8.43 -26.60
C GLY A 120 -10.66 9.70 -27.40
N ILE A 121 -10.54 10.83 -26.71
CA ILE A 121 -10.26 12.14 -27.34
C ILE A 121 -9.04 12.00 -28.24
N ASP A 122 -9.26 12.07 -29.55
CA ASP A 122 -8.23 12.28 -30.55
C ASP A 122 -7.76 13.74 -30.42
N GLN A 123 -6.60 13.94 -29.78
CA GLN A 123 -6.04 15.27 -29.53
C GLN A 123 -5.74 16.06 -30.81
N GLU A 124 -5.54 15.39 -31.94
CA GLU A 124 -5.20 16.05 -33.21
C GLU A 124 -6.45 16.62 -33.90
N ASN A 125 -7.59 15.96 -33.77
CA ASN A 125 -8.84 16.34 -34.44
C ASN A 125 -9.91 16.93 -33.52
N ALA A 126 -9.71 16.91 -32.19
CA ALA A 126 -10.69 17.44 -31.25
C ALA A 126 -10.83 18.97 -31.37
N LYS A 127 -12.03 19.44 -31.75
CA LYS A 127 -12.37 20.86 -31.73
C LYS A 127 -12.24 21.40 -30.30
N LYS A 128 -11.29 22.31 -30.09
CA LYS A 128 -11.06 23.00 -28.81
C LYS A 128 -12.18 24.00 -28.58
N ASN A 129 -13.14 23.64 -27.73
CA ASN A 129 -14.15 24.57 -27.24
C ASN A 129 -13.75 25.06 -25.84
N ARG A 130 -13.79 26.38 -25.64
CA ARG A 130 -13.66 26.99 -24.31
C ARG A 130 -15.01 26.84 -23.58
N CYS A 131 -15.04 26.03 -22.52
CA CYS A 131 -16.15 26.12 -21.57
C CYS A 131 -15.99 27.43 -20.81
N ILE A 132 -16.81 28.42 -21.13
CA ILE A 132 -16.95 29.64 -20.34
C ILE A 132 -17.97 29.32 -19.24
N ALA A 133 -17.56 29.53 -17.98
CA ALA A 133 -18.42 29.42 -16.80
C ALA A 133 -19.40 30.59 -16.74
#